data_AF-A0A6A6WRK3-F1
#
_entry.id   AF-A0A6A6WRK3-F1
#
_cell.length_a   1.000
_cell.length_b   1.000
_cell.length_c   1.000
_cell.angle_alpha   90.00
_cell.angle_beta   90.00
_cell.angle_gamma   90.00
#
_symmetry.space_group_name_H-M   'P 1'
#
loop_
_entity.id
_entity.type
_entity.pdbx_description
1 polymer ?
#
loop_
_entity_poly.entity_id
_entity_poly.type
_entity_poly.pdbx_seq_one_letter_code
_entity_poly.pdbx_strand_id
1 'polypeptide(L)'
;MLEPDTENFLAYSKENQILLAVFPSYSTYTLQLLDILTSFQKNTILKSFEATSIWLQEREAILKRFHLETPETLDRLDSLLSLNKADLRKIREVQNKLLHYENNRLREALTTKQRHKKKGKTLDLQQRKEYHGGAVFWLPRKLREARVRQSVREQEEKELQLQKAEAKELKAAATLYKQKIAEEKRVQRERAKVVKAQEKAKKAAQVA
;
A
#
# COMPACT_ATOMS: atom_id res chain seq x y z
N MET A 1 7.10 61.32 13.91
CA MET A 1 8.02 60.55 14.77
C MET A 1 7.18 59.55 15.52
N LEU A 2 7.43 58.25 15.38
CA LEU A 2 6.69 57.20 16.08
C LEU A 2 7.19 57.10 17.53
N GLU A 3 6.28 56.85 18.47
CA GLU A 3 6.66 56.64 19.88
C GLU A 3 7.46 55.34 20.06
N PRO A 4 8.52 55.35 20.89
CA PRO A 4 9.45 54.22 21.07
C PRO A 4 8.78 52.92 21.55
N ASP A 5 7.59 53.01 22.11
CA ASP A 5 6.87 51.88 22.70
C ASP A 5 6.21 50.96 21.68
N THR A 6 5.89 51.46 20.49
CA THR A 6 5.30 50.64 19.41
C THR A 6 6.32 49.69 18.78
N GLU A 7 7.57 50.12 18.66
CA GLU A 7 8.64 49.29 18.11
C GLU A 7 9.04 48.17 19.08
N ASN A 8 9.07 48.46 20.39
CA ASN A 8 9.36 47.49 21.44
C ASN A 8 8.29 46.38 21.50
N PHE A 9 7.01 46.71 21.30
CA PHE A 9 5.93 45.71 21.29
C PHE A 9 6.00 44.77 20.08
N LEU A 10 6.32 45.31 18.89
CA LEU A 10 6.49 44.48 17.69
C LEU A 10 7.71 43.55 17.80
N ALA A 11 8.80 44.00 18.42
CA ALA A 11 9.97 43.18 18.70
C ALA A 11 9.61 42.02 19.66
N TYR A 12 8.93 42.33 20.77
CA TYR A 12 8.48 41.35 21.74
C TYR A 12 7.52 40.30 21.15
N SER A 13 6.57 40.72 20.31
CA SER A 13 5.64 39.79 19.65
C SER A 13 6.34 38.85 18.66
N LYS A 14 7.39 39.34 17.99
CA LYS A 14 8.18 38.55 17.05
C LYS A 14 9.06 37.53 17.77
N GLU A 15 9.67 37.91 18.88
CA GLU A 15 10.51 37.03 19.71
C GLU A 15 9.70 35.88 20.33
N ASN A 16 8.45 36.14 20.71
CA ASN A 16 7.57 35.15 21.36
C ASN A 16 6.62 34.42 20.38
N GLN A 17 6.83 34.57 19.06
CA GLN A 17 6.02 33.93 18.01
C GLN A 17 4.51 34.18 18.12
N ILE A 18 4.11 35.37 18.58
CA ILE A 18 2.70 35.73 18.73
C ILE A 18 2.17 36.24 17.38
N LEU A 19 1.10 35.60 16.87
CA LEU A 19 0.42 36.00 15.64
C LEU A 19 -0.52 37.19 15.88
N LEU A 20 -0.13 38.37 15.41
CA LEU A 20 -0.93 39.60 15.45
C LEU A 20 -1.77 39.76 14.17
N ALA A 21 -3.06 39.42 14.21
CA ALA A 21 -3.96 39.67 13.08
C ALA A 21 -4.47 41.12 13.11
N VAL A 22 -4.04 41.91 12.13
CA VAL A 22 -4.47 43.32 11.99
C VAL A 22 -5.38 43.44 10.76
N PHE A 23 -6.64 43.79 11.00
CA PHE A 23 -7.65 43.87 9.96
C PHE A 23 -7.71 45.29 9.37
N PRO A 24 -7.56 45.47 8.05
CA PRO A 24 -7.69 46.78 7.43
C PRO A 24 -9.14 47.28 7.49
N SER A 25 -9.32 48.57 7.76
CA SER A 25 -10.62 49.20 8.05
C SER A 25 -11.62 49.23 6.89
N TYR A 26 -11.22 48.90 5.66
CA TYR A 26 -12.07 48.97 4.47
C TYR A 26 -12.55 47.60 3.93
N SER A 27 -12.32 46.49 4.64
CA SER A 27 -12.62 45.16 4.11
C SER A 27 -14.06 44.74 4.32
N THR A 28 -14.87 44.76 3.26
CA THR A 28 -16.27 44.27 3.23
C THR A 28 -16.44 42.91 2.54
N TYR A 29 -15.36 42.21 2.15
CA TYR A 29 -15.42 40.86 1.56
C TYR A 29 -14.60 39.84 2.37
N THR A 30 -14.98 38.56 2.26
CA THR A 30 -14.36 37.42 2.97
C THR A 30 -12.86 37.33 2.64
N LEU A 31 -12.03 37.63 3.63
CA LEU A 31 -10.57 37.67 3.50
C LEU A 31 -10.03 36.28 3.12
N GLN A 32 -9.28 36.21 2.03
CA GLN A 32 -8.57 34.99 1.64
C GLN A 32 -7.29 34.86 2.46
N LEU A 33 -6.80 33.63 2.68
CA LEU A 33 -5.57 33.38 3.46
C LEU A 33 -4.34 34.14 2.94
N LEU A 34 -4.35 34.50 1.65
CA LEU A 34 -3.29 35.30 1.02
C LEU A 34 -3.31 36.76 1.52
N ASP A 35 -4.48 37.32 1.79
CA ASP A 35 -4.65 38.69 2.27
C ASP A 35 -4.04 38.85 3.68
N ILE A 36 -4.25 37.86 4.55
CA ILE A 36 -3.69 37.80 5.92
C ILE A 36 -2.15 37.74 5.88
N LEU A 37 -1.59 37.06 4.88
CA LEU A 37 -0.14 36.93 4.73
C LEU A 37 0.49 38.25 4.24
N THR A 38 -0.22 39.00 3.40
CA THR A 38 0.24 40.30 2.88
C THR A 38 0.01 41.46 3.86
N SER A 39 -0.96 41.37 4.76
CA SER A 39 -1.20 42.39 5.80
C SER A 39 -0.13 42.42 6.88
N PHE A 40 0.71 41.39 6.97
CA PHE A 40 1.79 41.27 7.96
C PHE A 40 3.07 42.04 7.61
N GLN A 41 2.94 43.13 6.87
CA GLN A 41 4.06 44.04 6.61
C GLN A 41 4.06 45.16 7.66
N LYS A 42 5.24 45.43 8.26
CA LYS A 42 5.42 46.44 9.34
C LYS A 42 4.74 47.77 9.00
N ASN A 43 4.87 48.23 7.75
CA ASN A 43 4.33 49.51 7.30
C ASN A 43 2.79 49.54 7.24
N THR A 44 2.15 48.41 6.91
CA THR A 44 0.70 48.28 6.80
C THR A 44 0.06 48.23 8.19
N ILE A 45 0.67 47.46 9.09
CA ILE A 45 0.28 47.36 10.50
C ILE A 45 0.31 48.74 11.18
N LEU A 46 1.38 49.51 10.98
CA LEU A 46 1.53 50.84 11.57
C LEU A 46 0.46 51.82 11.07
N LYS A 47 0.18 51.84 9.75
CA LYS A 47 -0.86 52.70 9.16
C LYS A 47 -2.27 52.37 9.66
N SER A 48 -2.58 51.09 9.90
CA SER A 48 -3.89 50.71 10.46
C SER A 48 -4.07 51.14 11.91
N PHE A 49 -3.00 51.13 12.72
CA PHE A 49 -3.08 51.63 14.10
C PHE A 49 -3.28 53.16 14.15
N GLU A 50 -2.57 53.89 13.29
CA GLU A 50 -2.75 55.33 13.11
C GLU A 50 -4.18 55.67 12.66
N ALA A 51 -4.74 54.89 11.72
CA ALA A 51 -6.08 55.13 11.17
C ALA A 51 -7.23 54.74 12.11
N THR A 52 -7.06 53.71 12.96
CA THR A 52 -8.15 53.19 13.80
C THR A 52 -8.13 53.73 15.22
N SER A 53 -7.01 54.27 15.70
CA SER A 53 -6.86 54.75 17.08
C SER A 53 -7.33 53.75 18.15
N ILE A 54 -7.37 52.45 17.83
CA ILE A 54 -7.72 51.38 18.77
C ILE A 54 -6.47 51.11 19.60
N TRP A 55 -6.29 51.92 20.63
CA TRP A 55 -5.33 51.65 21.69
C TRP A 55 -5.84 50.47 22.53
N LEU A 56 -5.02 49.44 22.70
CA LEU A 56 -5.26 48.40 23.70
C LEU A 56 -5.09 49.03 25.09
N GLN A 57 -6.16 49.66 25.57
CA GLN A 57 -6.22 50.42 26.83
C GLN A 57 -5.97 49.55 28.09
N GLU A 58 -5.73 48.24 27.93
CA GLU A 58 -5.43 47.28 29.00
C GLU A 58 -4.14 46.47 28.75
N ARG A 59 -3.07 47.12 28.26
CA ARG A 59 -1.72 46.53 28.11
C ARG A 59 -1.25 45.81 29.38
N GLU A 60 -1.44 46.44 30.54
CA GLU A 60 -0.99 45.87 31.82
C GLU A 60 -1.81 44.66 32.26
N ALA A 61 -3.09 44.58 31.90
CA ALA A 61 -3.92 43.42 32.24
C ALA A 61 -3.51 42.17 31.45
N ILE A 62 -2.97 42.37 30.23
CA ILE A 62 -2.42 41.30 29.41
C ILE A 62 -1.03 40.90 29.94
N LEU A 63 -0.15 41.86 30.23
CA LEU A 63 1.18 41.57 30.78
C LEU A 63 1.10 40.90 32.18
N LYS A 64 0.15 41.29 33.03
CA LYS A 64 -0.12 40.62 34.32
C LYS A 64 -0.55 39.15 34.18
N ARG A 65 -1.07 38.72 33.03
CA ARG A 65 -1.38 37.30 32.77
C ARG A 65 -0.15 36.47 32.39
N PHE A 66 0.93 37.12 31.96
CA PHE A 66 2.14 36.45 31.48
C PHE A 66 3.30 36.48 32.49
N HIS A 67 3.26 37.35 33.49
CA HIS A 67 4.19 37.31 34.63
C HIS A 67 3.63 36.40 35.74
N LEU A 68 3.94 35.10 35.67
CA LEU A 68 3.75 34.16 36.77
C LEU A 68 4.88 34.34 37.80
N GLU A 69 4.72 35.25 38.76
CA GLU A 69 5.80 35.64 39.70
C GLU A 69 5.70 35.00 41.09
N THR A 70 5.55 33.69 41.20
CA THR A 70 5.79 33.02 42.49
C THR A 70 6.46 31.66 42.29
N PRO A 71 7.50 31.31 43.07
CA PRO A 71 8.16 29.99 42.98
C PRO A 71 7.18 28.82 43.21
N GLU A 72 6.09 29.05 43.96
CA GLU A 72 4.99 28.09 44.10
C GLU A 72 4.25 27.78 42.78
N THR A 73 4.25 28.71 41.82
CA THR A 73 3.68 28.49 40.48
C THR A 73 4.61 27.70 39.58
N LEU A 74 5.93 27.79 39.77
CA LEU A 74 6.91 26.98 39.05
C LEU A 74 6.86 25.52 39.53
N ASP A 75 6.74 25.29 40.84
CA ASP A 75 6.49 23.95 41.41
C ASP A 75 5.13 23.38 40.96
N ARG A 76 4.10 24.22 40.81
CA ARG A 76 2.82 23.84 40.20
C ARG A 76 2.92 23.56 38.70
N LEU A 77 3.75 24.30 37.96
CA LEU A 77 3.98 24.07 36.53
C LEU A 77 4.81 22.81 36.29
N ASP A 78 5.80 22.51 37.13
CA ASP A 78 6.49 21.22 37.14
C ASP A 78 5.57 20.08 37.61
N SER A 79 4.63 20.36 38.52
CA SER A 79 3.54 19.43 38.87
C SER A 79 2.51 19.23 37.75
N LEU A 80 2.30 20.23 36.88
CA LEU A 80 1.45 20.15 35.68
C LEU A 80 2.17 19.55 34.47
N LEU A 81 3.49 19.74 34.35
CA LEU A 81 4.35 19.07 33.36
C LEU A 81 4.61 17.62 33.76
N SER A 82 4.62 17.35 35.07
CA SER A 82 4.54 16.01 35.64
C SER A 82 3.11 15.50 35.76
N LEU A 83 2.12 16.09 35.05
CA LEU A 83 0.94 15.34 34.60
C LEU A 83 1.42 14.19 33.71
N ASN A 84 1.76 13.14 34.44
CA ASN A 84 1.55 11.75 34.25
C ASN A 84 2.13 11.22 32.94
N LYS A 85 3.30 10.60 33.07
CA LYS A 85 3.75 9.48 32.22
C LYS A 85 2.60 8.53 31.84
N ALA A 86 1.57 8.39 32.68
CA ALA A 86 0.34 7.68 32.37
C ALA A 86 -0.52 8.32 31.27
N ASP A 87 -0.68 9.64 31.25
CA ASP A 87 -1.46 10.36 30.23
C ASP A 87 -0.72 10.38 28.89
N LEU A 88 0.61 10.52 28.90
CA LEU A 88 1.44 10.31 27.68
C LEU A 88 1.34 8.87 27.16
N ARG A 89 1.28 7.87 28.06
CA ARG A 89 1.02 6.47 27.67
C ARG A 89 -0.36 6.32 27.02
N LYS A 90 -1.40 6.91 27.60
CA LYS A 90 -2.76 6.88 27.03
C LYS A 90 -2.81 7.52 25.65
N ILE A 91 -2.19 8.69 25.45
CA ILE A 91 -2.15 9.36 24.14
C ILE A 91 -1.44 8.47 23.11
N ARG A 92 -0.31 7.87 23.48
CA ARG A 92 0.43 6.93 22.62
C ARG A 92 -0.39 5.68 22.29
N GLU A 93 -1.12 5.13 23.25
CA GLU A 93 -2.01 3.98 23.04
C GLU A 93 -3.16 4.33 22.08
N VAL A 94 -3.76 5.51 22.22
CA VAL A 94 -4.79 6.01 21.32
C VAL A 94 -4.25 6.18 19.90
N GLN A 95 -3.06 6.77 19.75
CA GLN A 95 -2.40 6.91 18.44
C GLN A 95 -2.11 5.56 17.79
N ASN A 96 -1.58 4.59 18.55
CA ASN A 96 -1.33 3.24 18.04
C ASN A 96 -2.62 2.56 17.58
N LYS A 97 -3.70 2.66 18.37
CA LYS A 97 -5.01 2.15 17.98
C LYS A 97 -5.49 2.79 16.68
N LEU A 98 -5.39 4.12 16.55
CA LEU A 98 -5.76 4.83 15.33
C LEU A 98 -4.97 4.34 14.12
N LEU A 99 -3.64 4.22 14.25
CA LEU A 99 -2.76 3.68 13.21
C LEU A 99 -3.13 2.25 12.81
N HIS A 100 -3.52 1.40 13.76
CA HIS A 100 -4.01 0.06 13.46
C HIS A 100 -5.32 0.09 12.66
N TYR A 101 -6.27 0.94 13.05
CA TYR A 101 -7.52 1.09 12.30
C TYR A 101 -7.28 1.61 10.88
N GLU A 102 -6.41 2.59 10.70
CA GLU A 102 -6.04 3.11 9.38
C GLU A 102 -5.38 2.05 8.52
N ASN A 103 -4.40 1.32 9.05
CA ASN A 103 -3.76 0.21 8.34
C ASN A 103 -4.76 -0.89 7.95
N ASN A 104 -5.68 -1.24 8.84
CA ASN A 104 -6.73 -2.21 8.56
C ASN A 104 -7.66 -1.72 7.44
N ARG A 105 -8.12 -0.46 7.51
CA ARG A 105 -8.92 0.16 6.45
C ARG A 105 -8.19 0.19 5.11
N LEU A 106 -6.90 0.51 5.09
CA LEU A 106 -6.08 0.49 3.88
C LEU A 106 -5.95 -0.93 3.31
N ARG A 107 -5.74 -1.93 4.16
CA ARG A 107 -5.72 -3.34 3.76
C ARG A 107 -7.07 -3.80 3.20
N GLU A 108 -8.17 -3.44 3.83
CA GLU A 108 -9.52 -3.72 3.34
C GLU A 108 -9.79 -3.04 1.99
N ALA A 109 -9.44 -1.77 1.85
CA ALA A 109 -9.52 -1.03 0.59
C ALA A 109 -8.67 -1.68 -0.51
N LEU A 110 -7.51 -2.21 -0.16
CA LEU A 110 -6.64 -2.90 -1.10
C LEU A 110 -7.21 -4.27 -1.51
N THR A 111 -7.73 -5.06 -0.57
CA THR A 111 -8.36 -6.36 -0.88
C THR A 111 -9.62 -6.20 -1.71
N THR A 112 -10.46 -5.20 -1.44
CA THR A 112 -11.64 -4.88 -2.25
C THR A 112 -11.23 -4.46 -3.66
N LYS A 113 -10.23 -3.59 -3.83
CA LYS A 113 -9.64 -3.26 -5.15
C LYS A 113 -9.09 -4.48 -5.87
N GLN A 114 -8.40 -5.39 -5.18
CA GLN A 114 -7.91 -6.64 -5.77
C GLN A 114 -9.06 -7.55 -6.21
N ARG A 115 -10.14 -7.66 -5.42
CA ARG A 115 -11.34 -8.39 -5.80
C ARG A 115 -12.00 -7.78 -7.04
N HIS A 116 -12.08 -6.45 -7.13
CA HIS A 116 -12.63 -5.77 -8.30
C HIS A 116 -11.79 -6.00 -9.57
N LYS A 117 -10.46 -6.19 -9.45
CA LYS A 117 -9.60 -6.55 -10.59
C LYS A 117 -9.79 -8.00 -11.04
N LYS A 118 -10.15 -8.92 -10.15
CA LYS A 118 -10.40 -10.33 -10.47
C LYS A 118 -11.78 -10.46 -11.11
N LYS A 119 -11.82 -10.45 -12.45
CA LYS A 119 -13.03 -10.83 -13.17
C LYS A 119 -13.34 -12.30 -12.89
N GLY A 120 -14.55 -12.59 -12.39
CA GLY A 120 -15.01 -13.95 -12.19
C GLY A 120 -15.14 -14.70 -13.52
N LYS A 121 -15.10 -16.04 -13.48
CA LYS A 121 -15.39 -16.90 -14.64
C LYS A 121 -16.86 -16.75 -14.99
N THR A 122 -17.16 -16.14 -16.14
CA THR A 122 -18.55 -15.98 -16.61
C THR A 122 -19.15 -17.34 -16.94
N LEU A 123 -20.41 -17.54 -16.54
CA LEU A 123 -21.17 -18.72 -16.92
C LEU A 123 -21.51 -18.65 -18.41
N ASP A 124 -21.17 -19.70 -19.16
CA ASP A 124 -21.41 -19.78 -20.59
C ASP A 124 -22.90 -20.09 -20.86
N LEU A 125 -23.70 -19.02 -20.90
CA LEU A 125 -25.13 -19.06 -21.22
C LEU A 125 -25.28 -18.97 -22.75
N GLN A 126 -25.50 -20.11 -23.40
CA GLN A 126 -25.67 -20.16 -24.85
C GLN A 126 -26.98 -19.49 -25.28
N GLN A 127 -26.87 -18.41 -26.07
CA GLN A 127 -28.01 -17.72 -26.69
C GLN A 127 -28.43 -18.44 -27.97
N ARG A 128 -29.74 -18.46 -28.27
CA ARG A 128 -30.25 -18.98 -29.55
C ARG A 128 -29.87 -18.02 -30.68
N LYS A 129 -29.40 -18.56 -31.81
CA LYS A 129 -28.94 -17.78 -32.96
C LYS A 129 -30.03 -16.89 -33.58
N GLU A 130 -31.31 -17.23 -33.41
CA GLU A 130 -32.43 -16.56 -34.07
C GLU A 130 -32.75 -15.15 -33.53
N TYR A 131 -32.24 -14.77 -32.36
CA TYR A 131 -32.55 -13.48 -31.72
C TYR A 131 -31.31 -12.60 -31.63
N HIS A 132 -31.27 -11.53 -32.42
CA HIS A 132 -30.12 -10.62 -32.54
C HIS A 132 -30.30 -9.23 -31.92
N GLY A 133 -31.38 -8.97 -31.15
CA GLY A 133 -31.58 -7.66 -30.53
C GLY A 133 -32.35 -7.72 -29.22
N GLY A 134 -31.73 -7.26 -28.13
CA GLY A 134 -32.40 -7.03 -26.83
C GLY A 134 -31.67 -7.61 -25.61
N ALA A 135 -32.18 -7.28 -24.42
CA ALA A 135 -31.78 -7.91 -23.16
C ALA A 135 -32.31 -9.35 -23.10
N VAL A 136 -31.41 -10.32 -22.88
CA VAL A 136 -31.78 -11.74 -22.80
C VAL A 136 -32.14 -12.09 -21.36
N PHE A 137 -33.42 -12.41 -21.11
CA PHE A 137 -33.84 -12.91 -19.81
C PHE A 137 -33.52 -14.40 -19.68
N TRP A 138 -32.66 -14.75 -18.72
CA TRP A 138 -32.28 -16.13 -18.47
C TRP A 138 -33.19 -16.78 -17.45
N LEU A 139 -34.01 -17.75 -17.90
CA LEU A 139 -34.80 -18.55 -16.97
C LEU A 139 -33.89 -19.39 -16.05
N PRO A 140 -34.29 -19.68 -14.79
CA PRO A 140 -33.51 -20.48 -13.84
C PRO A 140 -33.04 -21.83 -14.39
N ARG A 141 -33.85 -22.45 -15.27
CA ARG A 141 -33.50 -23.68 -15.97
C ARG A 141 -32.21 -23.55 -16.80
N LYS A 142 -32.00 -22.42 -17.48
CA LYS A 142 -30.80 -22.17 -18.30
C LYS A 142 -29.54 -21.99 -17.47
N LEU A 143 -29.65 -21.38 -16.29
CA LEU A 143 -28.54 -21.32 -15.34
C LEU A 143 -28.12 -22.72 -14.88
N ARG A 144 -29.08 -23.60 -14.58
CA ARG A 144 -28.77 -25.00 -14.19
C ARG A 144 -28.05 -25.75 -15.31
N GLU A 145 -28.58 -25.67 -16.54
CA GLU A 145 -27.96 -26.30 -17.71
C GLU A 145 -26.51 -25.82 -17.93
N ALA A 146 -26.25 -24.52 -17.83
CA ALA A 146 -24.90 -24.00 -17.99
C ALA A 146 -23.95 -24.42 -16.86
N ARG A 147 -24.43 -24.53 -15.61
CA ARG A 147 -23.63 -25.05 -14.49
C ARG A 147 -23.24 -26.51 -14.71
N VAL A 148 -24.17 -27.34 -15.16
CA VAL A 148 -23.90 -28.75 -15.50
C VAL A 148 -22.84 -28.84 -16.61
N ARG A 149 -22.91 -27.99 -17.63
CA ARG A 149 -21.89 -27.95 -18.68
C ARG A 149 -20.52 -27.54 -18.15
N GLN A 150 -20.46 -26.58 -17.23
CA GLN A 150 -19.19 -26.21 -16.60
C GLN A 150 -18.59 -27.36 -15.79
N SER A 151 -19.40 -28.08 -15.00
CA SER A 151 -18.88 -29.22 -14.24
C SER A 151 -18.37 -30.33 -15.14
N VAL A 152 -19.05 -30.60 -16.26
CA VAL A 152 -18.58 -31.58 -17.26
C VAL A 152 -17.24 -31.14 -17.88
N ARG A 153 -17.13 -29.89 -18.34
CA ARG A 153 -15.86 -29.35 -18.87
C ARG A 153 -14.73 -29.46 -17.86
N GLU A 154 -15.00 -29.17 -16.59
CA GLU A 154 -13.99 -29.26 -15.53
C GLU A 154 -13.58 -30.69 -15.22
N GLN A 155 -14.48 -31.68 -15.38
CA GLN A 155 -14.14 -33.09 -15.28
C GLN A 155 -13.28 -33.53 -16.48
N GLU A 156 -13.70 -33.21 -17.70
CA GLU A 156 -12.96 -33.52 -18.93
C GLU A 156 -11.55 -32.90 -18.91
N GLU A 157 -11.41 -31.65 -18.45
CA GLU A 157 -10.11 -30.98 -18.30
C GLU A 157 -9.20 -31.72 -17.30
N LYS A 158 -9.75 -32.19 -16.17
CA LYS A 158 -9.01 -32.96 -15.18
C LYS A 158 -8.60 -34.32 -15.72
N GLU A 159 -9.51 -35.03 -16.38
CA GLU A 159 -9.21 -36.31 -17.03
C GLU A 159 -8.12 -36.16 -18.10
N LEU A 160 -8.19 -35.10 -18.92
CA LEU A 160 -7.16 -34.79 -19.90
C LEU A 160 -5.81 -34.50 -19.24
N GLN A 161 -5.78 -33.80 -18.11
CA GLN A 161 -4.55 -33.56 -17.35
C GLN A 161 -3.97 -34.87 -16.80
N LEU A 162 -4.81 -35.76 -16.27
CA LEU A 162 -4.40 -37.09 -15.82
C LEU A 162 -3.82 -37.90 -16.97
N GLN A 163 -4.52 -38.00 -18.11
CA GLN A 163 -4.03 -38.69 -19.31
C GLN A 163 -2.69 -38.11 -19.80
N LYS A 164 -2.51 -36.79 -19.77
CA LYS A 164 -1.24 -36.14 -20.11
C LYS A 164 -0.11 -36.50 -19.14
N ALA A 165 -0.42 -36.66 -17.86
CA ALA A 165 0.55 -37.11 -16.86
C ALA A 165 0.94 -38.56 -17.11
N GLU A 166 -0.03 -39.46 -17.27
CA GLU A 166 0.19 -40.88 -17.59
C GLU A 166 1.01 -41.04 -18.87
N ALA A 167 0.68 -40.29 -19.93
CA ALA A 167 1.43 -40.32 -21.18
C ALA A 167 2.88 -39.85 -21.03
N LYS A 168 3.16 -38.91 -20.12
CA LYS A 168 4.54 -38.49 -19.80
C LYS A 168 5.30 -39.60 -19.08
N GLU A 169 4.66 -40.27 -18.13
CA GLU A 169 5.26 -41.39 -17.39
C GLU A 169 5.56 -42.57 -18.32
N LEU A 170 4.62 -42.95 -19.18
CA LEU A 170 4.82 -44.01 -20.18
C LEU A 170 5.96 -43.67 -21.14
N LYS A 171 6.06 -42.40 -21.56
CA LYS A 171 7.19 -41.94 -22.39
C LYS A 171 8.52 -42.07 -21.65
N ALA A 172 8.58 -41.64 -20.39
CA ALA A 172 9.79 -41.77 -19.57
C ALA A 172 10.20 -43.25 -19.41
N ALA A 173 9.26 -44.13 -19.07
CA ALA A 173 9.50 -45.56 -18.98
C ALA A 173 10.01 -46.16 -20.30
N ALA A 174 9.39 -45.80 -21.43
CA ALA A 174 9.82 -46.26 -22.75
C ALA A 174 11.23 -45.77 -23.11
N THR A 175 11.60 -44.54 -22.73
CA THR A 175 12.96 -44.03 -22.94
C THR A 175 13.99 -44.80 -22.12
N LEU A 176 13.69 -45.07 -20.84
CA LEU A 176 14.55 -45.88 -19.96
C LEU A 176 14.71 -47.30 -20.49
N TYR A 177 13.64 -47.92 -20.97
CA TYR A 177 13.70 -49.25 -21.57
C TYR A 177 14.57 -49.29 -22.84
N LYS A 178 14.45 -48.28 -23.71
CA LYS A 178 15.32 -48.15 -24.89
C LYS A 178 16.80 -47.95 -24.52
N GLN A 179 17.08 -47.20 -23.46
CA GLN A 179 18.45 -47.02 -22.95
C GLN A 179 19.03 -48.35 -22.47
N LYS A 180 18.29 -49.14 -21.69
CA LYS A 180 18.71 -50.49 -21.25
C LYS A 180 19.05 -51.40 -22.43
N ILE A 181 18.18 -51.46 -23.45
CA ILE A 181 18.44 -52.25 -24.66
C ILE A 181 19.70 -51.76 -25.38
N ALA A 182 19.90 -50.44 -25.45
CA ALA A 182 21.08 -49.88 -26.09
C ALA A 182 22.37 -50.25 -25.33
N GLU A 183 22.35 -50.19 -24.00
CA GLU A 183 23.46 -50.62 -23.14
C GLU A 183 23.77 -52.11 -23.32
N GLU A 184 22.77 -52.98 -23.25
CA GLU A 184 22.94 -54.42 -23.49
C GLU A 184 23.57 -54.69 -24.86
N LYS A 185 23.09 -54.01 -25.92
CA LYS A 185 23.68 -54.10 -27.26
C LYS A 185 25.13 -53.60 -27.31
N ARG A 186 25.48 -52.57 -26.54
CA ARG A 186 26.88 -52.08 -26.44
C ARG A 186 27.76 -53.13 -25.75
N VAL A 187 27.31 -53.69 -24.63
CA VAL A 187 28.02 -54.75 -23.90
C VAL A 187 28.21 -55.99 -24.78
N GLN A 188 27.18 -56.40 -25.53
CA GLN A 188 27.30 -57.52 -26.49
C GLN A 188 28.34 -57.23 -27.58
N ARG A 189 28.39 -56.01 -28.12
CA ARG A 189 29.40 -55.60 -29.10
C ARG A 189 30.81 -55.64 -28.51
N GLU A 190 30.99 -55.19 -27.28
CA GLU A 190 32.29 -55.24 -26.60
C GLU A 190 32.74 -56.68 -26.34
N ARG A 191 31.85 -57.54 -25.82
CA ARG A 191 32.14 -58.97 -25.66
C ARG A 191 32.54 -59.62 -26.99
N ALA A 192 31.83 -59.33 -28.08
CA ALA A 192 32.17 -59.84 -29.41
C ALA A 192 33.53 -59.33 -29.91
N LYS A 193 33.91 -58.08 -29.61
CA LYS A 193 35.25 -57.55 -29.93
C LYS A 193 36.34 -58.28 -29.15
N VAL A 194 36.14 -58.51 -27.84
CA VAL A 194 37.09 -59.22 -26.98
C VAL A 194 37.29 -60.66 -27.45
N VAL A 195 36.20 -61.39 -27.73
CA VAL A 195 36.28 -62.77 -28.27
C VAL A 195 37.04 -62.80 -29.59
N LYS A 196 36.72 -61.91 -30.53
CA LYS A 196 37.44 -61.78 -31.81
C LYS A 196 38.93 -61.48 -31.61
N ALA A 197 39.29 -60.64 -30.64
CA ALA A 197 40.68 -60.33 -30.33
C ALA A 197 41.42 -61.55 -29.74
N GLN A 198 40.78 -62.28 -28.83
CA GLN A 198 41.33 -63.53 -28.26
C GLN A 198 41.52 -64.61 -29.33
N GLU A 199 40.56 -64.79 -30.24
CA GLU A 199 40.70 -65.73 -31.36
C GLU A 199 41.86 -65.35 -32.28
N LYS A 200 42.02 -64.06 -32.60
CA LYS A 200 43.17 -63.57 -33.38
C LYS A 200 44.50 -63.83 -32.66
N ALA A 201 44.57 -63.58 -31.36
CA ALA A 201 45.78 -63.84 -30.56
C ALA A 201 46.12 -65.35 -30.49
N LYS A 202 45.12 -66.22 -30.30
CA LYS A 202 45.30 -67.68 -30.32
C LYS A 202 45.78 -68.18 -31.67
N LYS A 203 45.23 -67.66 -32.77
CA LYS A 203 45.68 -67.99 -34.14
C LYS A 203 47.11 -67.51 -34.39
N ALA A 204 47.49 -66.32 -33.93
CA ALA A 204 48.85 -65.81 -34.05
C ALA A 204 49.85 -66.67 -33.26
N ALA A 205 49.48 -67.14 -32.06
CA ALA A 205 50.32 -68.03 -31.24
C ALA A 205 50.42 -69.47 -31.77
N GLN A 206 49.53 -69.90 -32.67
CA GLN A 206 49.60 -71.20 -33.35
C GLN A 206 50.45 -71.15 -34.64
N VAL A 207 50.74 -69.96 -35.17
CA VAL A 207 51.48 -69.75 -36.43
C VAL A 207 52.95 -69.32 -36.17
N ALA A 208 53.30 -69.01 -34.92
CA ALA A 208 54.68 -68.80 -34.45
C ALA A 208 55.27 -70.11 -33.90
#